data_AF-A0A2D4YCJ2-F1
#
_entry.id   AF-A0A2D4YCJ2-F1
#
_cell.length_a   1.000
_cell.length_b   1.000
_cell.length_c   1.000
_cell.angle_alpha   90.00
_cell.angle_beta   90.00
_cell.angle_gamma   90.00
#
_symmetry.space_group_name_H-M   'P 1'
#
loop_
_entity.id
_entity.type
_entity.pdbx_description
1 polymer ?
#
loop_
_entity_poly.entity_id
_entity_poly.type
_entity_poly.pdbx_seq_one_letter_code
_entity_poly.pdbx_strand_id
1 'polypeptide(L)' 'MPLYKSISVNSQTTVKIWKIEESYDDLFQHLDLKPHSLKRVLGMKSELHQRGFLSVRHLLREFGYTDQDLYYDDN' A
#
# COMPACT_ATOMS: atom_id res chain seq x y z
N MET A 1 -7.33 -10.25 4.73
CA MET A 1 -8.09 -9.08 5.25
C MET A 1 -7.21 -8.38 6.25
N PRO A 2 -6.89 -7.09 6.10
CA PRO A 2 -6.45 -6.35 7.29
C PRO A 2 -6.49 -4.81 7.21
N LEU A 3 -7.65 -4.21 6.98
CA LEU A 3 -7.89 -2.94 7.67
C LEU A 3 -8.11 -3.28 9.15
N TYR A 4 -7.08 -3.14 9.97
CA TYR A 4 -7.15 -3.50 11.40
C TYR A 4 -8.03 -2.51 12.17
N LYS A 5 -7.87 -1.21 11.87
CA LYS A 5 -8.64 -0.17 12.55
C LYS A 5 -8.83 1.04 11.66
N SER A 6 -10.02 1.62 11.67
CA SER A 6 -10.30 2.94 11.13
C SER A 6 -10.70 3.85 12.29
N ILE A 7 -10.09 5.03 12.38
CA ILE A 7 -10.33 6.01 13.43
C ILE A 7 -10.70 7.32 12.73
N SER A 8 -11.96 7.75 12.87
CA SER A 8 -12.38 9.08 12.45
C SER A 8 -12.09 10.04 13.60
N VAL A 9 -11.05 10.87 13.45
CA VAL A 9 -10.64 11.83 14.49
C VAL A 9 -11.54 13.06 14.46
N ASN A 10 -11.83 13.55 13.25
CA ASN A 10 -12.77 14.65 12.98
C ASN A 10 -13.18 14.63 11.49
N SER A 11 -13.96 15.62 11.03
CA SER A 11 -14.44 15.70 9.65
C SER A 11 -13.35 15.83 8.57
N GLN A 12 -12.12 16.19 8.96
CA GLN A 12 -10.99 16.42 8.06
C GLN A 12 -9.83 15.44 8.30
N THR A 13 -9.97 14.47 9.21
CA THR A 13 -8.85 13.60 9.60
C THR A 13 -9.34 12.19 9.94
N THR A 14 -8.85 11.23 9.16
CA THR A 14 -9.09 9.80 9.35
C THR A 14 -7.77 9.07 9.40
N VAL A 15 -7.60 8.18 10.38
CA VAL A 15 -6.45 7.30 10.50
C VAL A 15 -6.90 5.88 10.17
N LYS A 16 -6.25 5.24 9.21
CA LYS A 16 -6.42 3.81 8.91
C LYS A 16 -5.15 3.06 9.29
N ILE A 17 -5.30 2.02 10.10
CA ILE A 17 -4.21 1.16 10.57
C ILE A 17 -4.36 -0.18 9.86
N TRP A 18 -3.29 -0.59 9.18
CA TRP A 18 -3.21 -1.87 8.49
C TRP A 18 -2.23 -2.79 9.22
N LYS A 19 -2.65 -4.02 9.52
CA LYS A 19 -1.78 -5.04 10.11
C LYS A 19 -1.42 -6.06 9.03
N ILE A 20 -0.18 -6.06 8.58
CA ILE A 20 0.25 -6.90 7.46
C ILE A 20 0.33 -8.36 7.91
N GLU A 21 -0.62 -9.18 7.46
CA GLU A 21 -0.67 -10.61 7.77
C GLU A 21 -0.66 -11.48 6.50
N GLU A 22 -1.04 -10.90 5.36
CA GLU A 22 -1.11 -11.59 4.07
C GLU A 22 0.28 -11.82 3.48
N SER A 23 0.39 -12.85 2.64
CA SER A 23 1.63 -13.15 1.92
C SER A 23 1.99 -12.07 0.90
N TYR A 24 3.22 -12.10 0.39
CA TYR A 24 3.59 -11.27 -0.74
C TYR A 24 2.63 -11.44 -1.93
N ASP A 25 2.34 -12.70 -2.30
CA ASP A 25 1.51 -13.00 -3.48
C ASP A 25 0.09 -12.47 -3.30
N ASP A 26 -0.51 -12.63 -2.11
CA ASP A 26 -1.85 -12.08 -1.81
C ASP A 26 -1.89 -10.55 -1.95
N LEU A 27 -0.86 -9.86 -1.47
CA LEU A 27 -0.76 -8.40 -1.55
C LEU A 27 -0.47 -7.94 -2.98
N PHE A 28 0.23 -8.74 -3.77
CA PHE A 28 0.60 -8.39 -5.13
C PHE A 28 -0.53 -8.65 -6.11
N GLN A 29 -1.23 -9.77 -5.94
CA GLN A 29 -2.40 -10.13 -6.73
C GLN A 29 -3.44 -9.00 -6.57
N HIS A 30 -3.96 -8.50 -7.69
CA HIS A 30 -4.91 -7.38 -7.77
C HIS A 30 -4.34 -5.96 -7.74
N LEU A 31 -3.03 -5.74 -7.59
CA LEU A 31 -2.44 -4.42 -7.78
C LEU A 31 -2.09 -4.16 -9.25
N ASP A 32 -2.59 -3.06 -9.80
CA ASP A 32 -2.13 -2.50 -11.07
C ASP A 32 -1.06 -1.45 -10.73
N LEU A 33 0.21 -1.83 -10.88
CA LEU A 33 1.35 -1.00 -10.50
C LEU A 33 1.95 -0.32 -11.73
N LYS A 34 2.32 0.95 -11.59
CA LYS A 34 3.16 1.62 -12.58
C LYS A 34 4.50 0.87 -12.74
N PRO A 35 5.14 0.93 -13.91
CA PRO A 35 6.44 0.29 -14.13
C PRO A 35 7.50 0.68 -13.10
N HIS A 36 7.51 1.95 -12.65
CA HIS A 36 8.44 2.41 -11.63
C HIS A 36 8.17 1.78 -10.25
N SER A 37 6.90 1.68 -9.84
CA SER A 37 6.49 1.03 -8.58
C SER A 37 6.80 -0.46 -8.60
N LEU A 38 6.56 -1.12 -9.74
CA LEU A 38 6.92 -2.52 -9.94
C LEU A 38 8.43 -2.72 -9.81
N LYS A 39 9.24 -1.91 -10.49
CA LYS A 39 10.70 -1.95 -10.37
C LYS A 39 11.15 -1.73 -8.93
N ARG A 40 10.50 -0.81 -8.22
CA ARG A 40 10.81 -0.50 -6.81
C ARG A 40 10.54 -1.69 -5.89
N VAL A 41 9.36 -2.33 -5.98
CA VAL A 41 9.04 -3.50 -5.13
C VAL A 41 9.93 -4.71 -5.46
N LEU A 42 10.21 -4.96 -6.73
CA LEU A 42 11.09 -6.07 -7.14
C LEU A 42 12.56 -5.83 -6.75
N GLY A 43 12.98 -4.57 -6.62
CA GLY A 43 14.32 -4.19 -6.15
C GLY A 43 14.52 -4.28 -4.63
N MET A 44 13.48 -4.55 -3.85
CA MET A 44 13.59 -4.66 -2.40
C MET A 44 14.25 -5.98 -1.99
N LYS A 45 15.11 -5.92 -0.96
CA LYS A 45 15.92 -7.07 -0.52
C LYS A 45 15.19 -8.09 0.34
N SER A 46 14.06 -7.71 0.94
CA SER A 46 13.33 -8.57 1.87
C SER A 46 11.83 -8.55 1.57
N GLU A 47 11.20 -9.70 1.74
CA GLU A 47 9.76 -9.85 1.57
C GLU A 47 8.99 -8.95 2.55
N LEU A 48 9.51 -8.75 3.76
CA LEU A 48 8.90 -7.82 4.73
C LEU A 48 8.77 -6.40 4.17
N HIS A 49 9.80 -5.88 3.50
CA HIS A 49 9.72 -4.56 2.86
C HIS A 49 8.79 -4.57 1.65
N GLN A 50 8.78 -5.64 0.86
CA GLN A 50 7.86 -5.78 -0.26
C GLN A 50 6.41 -5.75 0.20
N ARG A 51 6.09 -6.57 1.21
CA ARG A 51 4.77 -6.61 1.85
C ARG A 51 4.40 -5.25 2.43
N GLY A 52 5.33 -4.55 3.09
CA GLY A 52 5.15 -3.16 3.55
C GLY A 52 4.80 -2.19 2.42
N PHE A 53 5.50 -2.27 1.29
CA PHE A 53 5.25 -1.41 0.13
C PHE A 53 3.88 -1.67 -0.51
N LEU A 54 3.52 -2.94 -0.68
CA LEU A 54 2.26 -3.35 -1.30
C LEU A 54 1.05 -3.07 -0.39
N SER A 55 1.19 -3.31 0.91
CA SER A 55 0.12 -2.99 1.88
C SER A 55 -0.20 -1.50 1.95
N VAL A 56 0.78 -0.61 1.74
CA VAL A 56 0.50 0.83 1.56
C VAL A 56 -0.41 1.09 0.36
N ARG A 57 -0.29 0.35 -0.75
CA ARG A 57 -1.18 0.51 -1.92
C ARG A 57 -2.61 0.08 -1.58
N HIS A 58 -2.77 -1.01 -0.84
CA HIS A 58 -4.08 -1.42 -0.36
C HIS A 58 -4.70 -0.40 0.59
N LEU A 59 -3.90 0.17 1.50
CA LEU A 59 -4.35 1.25 2.39
C LEU A 59 -4.75 2.52 1.64
N LEU A 60 -4.10 2.84 0.51
CA LEU A 60 -4.47 3.97 -0.33
C LEU A 60 -5.76 3.71 -1.12
N ARG A 61 -5.99 2.47 -1.58
CA ARG A 61 -7.26 2.06 -2.22
C ARG A 61 -8.46 2.22 -1.32
N GLU A 62 -8.27 1.97 -0.03
CA GLU A 62 -9.26 2.23 1.01
C GLU A 62 -9.66 3.71 1.12
N PHE A 63 -8.86 4.63 0.57
CA PHE A 63 -9.18 6.06 0.43
C PHE A 63 -9.57 6.46 -1.00
N GLY A 64 -9.72 5.49 -1.91
CA GLY A 64 -10.08 5.73 -3.31
C GLY A 64 -8.90 6.03 -4.22
N TYR A 65 -7.66 5.89 -3.75
CA TYR A 65 -6.46 6.12 -4.56
C TYR A 65 -5.85 4.81 -5.04
N THR A 66 -5.29 4.83 -6.24
CA THR A 66 -4.55 3.73 -6.85
C THR A 66 -3.08 4.09 -7.02
N ASP A 67 -2.23 3.13 -7.38
CA ASP A 67 -0.82 3.42 -7.73
C ASP A 67 -0.74 4.38 -8.93
N GLN A 68 -1.81 4.46 -9.74
CA GLN A 68 -1.92 5.39 -10.87
C GLN A 68 -1.97 6.86 -10.43
N ASP A 69 -2.47 7.14 -9.23
CA ASP A 69 -2.60 8.48 -8.66
C ASP A 69 -1.32 8.94 -7.96
N LEU A 70 -0.32 8.06 -7.81
CA LEU A 70 0.90 8.35 -7.06
C LEU A 70 1.97 8.99 -7.94
N TYR A 71 2.59 10.03 -7.39
CA TYR A 71 3.72 10.74 -7.95
C TYR A 71 4.84 10.75 -6.92
N TYR A 72 6.03 10.35 -7.35
CA TYR A 72 7.26 10.44 -6.56
C TYR A 72 8.06 11.61 -7.12
N ASP A 73 8.59 12.42 -6.21
CA ASP A 73 9.67 13.34 -6.56
C ASP A 73 11.01 12.58 -6.59
N ASP A 74 12.07 13.27 -6.99
CA ASP A 74 13.40 12.69 -7.16
C ASP A 74 14.18 12.56 -5.83
N ASN A 75 13.53 12.80 -4.68
CA ASN A 75 14.13 12.77 -3.34
C ASN A 75 13.85 11.45 -2.59
#